data_AF-A0A935YHL6-F1
#
_entry.id   AF-A0A935YHL6-F1
#
_cell.length_a   1.000
_cell.length_b   1.000
_cell.length_c   1.000
_cell.angle_alpha   90.00
_cell.angle_beta   90.00
_cell.angle_gamma   90.00
#
_symmetry.space_group_name_H-M   'P 1'
#
loop_
_entity.id
_entity.type
_entity.pdbx_description
1 polymer ?
#
loop_
_entity_poly.entity_id
_entity_poly.type
_entity_poly.pdbx_seq_one_letter_code
_entity_poly.pdbx_strand_id
1 'polypeptide(L)'
;MKPPMRELDVGMVTQQPTLTGAIMLCVHISGLDDRDLAKALAIDPAQWSRIKSGQAHFPQERMNRLMDICGNEAPLIWLASRRGYDLQAKLSLMEQKLATERHRADKLEEQNKLLRELVTGRGIA
;
A
#
# COMPACT_ATOMS: atom_id res chain seq x y z
N MET A 1 -3.60 -6.08 -11.71
CA MET A 1 -2.90 -4.78 -11.60
C MET A 1 -3.68 -3.95 -10.58
N LYS A 2 -3.00 -3.32 -9.61
CA LYS A 2 -3.64 -2.48 -8.59
C LYS A 2 -4.33 -1.29 -9.29
N PRO A 3 -5.61 -1.00 -9.04
CA PRO A 3 -6.27 0.17 -9.60
C PRO A 3 -5.69 1.47 -9.01
N PRO A 4 -5.86 2.63 -9.68
CA PRO A 4 -5.54 3.90 -9.07
C PRO A 4 -6.35 4.07 -7.78
N MET A 5 -5.67 4.33 -6.67
CA MET A 5 -6.30 4.48 -5.36
C MET A 5 -6.59 5.94 -5.08
N ARG A 6 -7.76 6.20 -4.51
CA ARG A 6 -8.13 7.51 -3.99
C ARG A 6 -7.30 7.82 -2.75
N GLU A 7 -6.76 9.04 -2.72
CA GLU A 7 -6.10 9.57 -1.54
C GLU A 7 -7.13 9.86 -0.44
N LEU A 8 -6.83 9.46 0.79
CA LEU A 8 -7.72 9.60 1.94
C LEU A 8 -7.07 10.50 2.99
N ASP A 9 -7.90 11.28 3.68
CA ASP A 9 -7.47 11.91 4.93
C ASP A 9 -7.20 10.82 5.98
N VAL A 10 -5.93 10.73 6.38
CA VAL A 10 -5.45 9.77 7.38
C VAL A 10 -6.12 9.99 8.74
N GLY A 11 -6.43 11.24 9.10
CA GLY A 11 -7.13 11.56 10.35
C GLY A 11 -8.49 10.87 10.44
N MET A 12 -9.30 10.99 9.40
CA MET A 12 -10.62 10.35 9.31
C MET A 12 -10.53 8.81 9.41
N VAL A 13 -9.53 8.21 8.77
CA VAL A 13 -9.35 6.75 8.79
C VAL A 13 -8.89 6.28 10.16
N THR A 14 -7.89 6.93 10.75
CA THR A 14 -7.25 6.49 12.00
C THR A 14 -8.14 6.65 13.23
N GLN A 15 -9.12 7.57 13.17
CA GLN A 15 -10.12 7.75 14.22
C GLN A 15 -11.16 6.63 14.29
N GLN A 16 -11.23 5.73 13.29
CA GLN A 16 -12.17 4.62 13.33
C GLN A 16 -11.88 3.71 14.53
N PRO A 17 -12.89 3.32 15.32
CA PRO A 17 -12.68 2.59 16.58
C PRO A 17 -12.23 1.14 16.36
N THR A 18 -12.58 0.54 15.23
CA THR A 18 -12.32 -0.86 14.90
C THR A 18 -11.93 -1.02 13.44
N LEU A 19 -11.29 -2.14 13.11
CA LEU A 19 -11.02 -2.51 11.73
C LEU A 19 -12.32 -2.62 10.92
N THR A 20 -13.39 -3.15 11.50
CA THR A 20 -14.72 -3.17 10.87
C THR A 20 -15.20 -1.75 10.56
N GLY A 21 -15.00 -0.78 11.45
CA GLY A 21 -15.29 0.63 11.18
C GLY A 21 -14.51 1.18 9.99
N ALA A 22 -13.22 0.87 9.88
CA ALA A 22 -12.40 1.24 8.73
C ALA A 22 -12.85 0.55 7.41
N ILE A 23 -13.31 -0.70 7.48
CA ILE A 23 -13.93 -1.41 6.33
C ILE A 23 -15.23 -0.70 5.92
N MET A 24 -16.09 -0.33 6.88
CA MET A 24 -17.34 0.38 6.56
C MET A 24 -17.06 1.76 5.97
N LEU A 25 -16.06 2.47 6.48
CA LEU A 25 -15.60 3.74 5.92
C LEU A 25 -15.10 3.55 4.47
N CYS A 26 -14.31 2.50 4.21
CA CYS A 26 -13.83 2.14 2.86
C CYS A 26 -14.99 1.99 1.86
N VAL A 27 -16.03 1.27 2.26
CA VAL A 27 -17.24 1.06 1.46
C VAL A 27 -18.01 2.36 1.27
N HIS A 28 -18.22 3.12 2.35
CA HIS A 28 -18.96 4.37 2.31
C HIS A 28 -18.33 5.38 1.34
N ILE A 29 -17.01 5.54 1.40
CA ILE A 29 -16.26 6.44 0.51
C ILE A 29 -16.35 5.97 -0.96
N SER A 30 -16.45 4.66 -1.21
CA SER A 30 -16.56 4.16 -2.58
C SER A 30 -17.86 4.57 -3.28
N GLY A 31 -18.93 4.82 -2.51
CA GLY A 31 -20.28 5.09 -3.05
C GLY A 31 -20.95 3.88 -3.70
N LEU A 32 -20.39 2.68 -3.56
CA LEU A 32 -20.95 1.44 -4.11
C LEU A 32 -22.14 0.95 -3.28
N ASP A 33 -23.12 0.35 -3.95
CA ASP A 33 -24.23 -0.32 -3.29
C ASP A 33 -23.76 -1.61 -2.61
N ASP A 34 -24.29 -1.86 -1.40
CA ASP A 34 -23.93 -3.01 -0.58
C ASP A 34 -24.16 -4.35 -1.26
N ARG A 35 -25.24 -4.48 -2.04
CA ARG A 35 -25.58 -5.73 -2.72
C ARG A 35 -24.57 -6.03 -3.82
N ASP A 36 -24.20 -5.00 -4.59
CA ASP A 36 -23.27 -5.14 -5.70
C ASP A 36 -21.85 -5.41 -5.18
N LEU A 37 -21.47 -4.76 -4.08
CA LEU A 37 -20.22 -5.03 -3.40
C LEU A 37 -20.17 -6.45 -2.82
N ALA A 38 -21.20 -6.89 -2.10
CA ALA A 38 -21.26 -8.24 -1.54
C ALA A 38 -21.13 -9.29 -2.64
N LYS A 39 -21.84 -9.11 -3.77
CA LYS A 39 -21.71 -9.97 -4.95
C LYS A 39 -20.30 -9.95 -5.53
N ALA A 40 -19.69 -8.79 -5.70
CA ALA A 40 -18.34 -8.64 -6.24
C ALA A 40 -17.26 -9.26 -5.34
N LEU A 41 -17.51 -9.31 -4.04
CA LEU A 41 -16.69 -9.99 -3.05
C LEU A 41 -17.07 -11.47 -2.87
N ALA A 42 -18.08 -11.97 -3.59
CA ALA A 42 -18.67 -13.30 -3.40
C ALA A 42 -19.13 -13.58 -1.95
N ILE A 43 -19.52 -12.55 -1.20
CA ILE A 43 -20.05 -12.62 0.16
C ILE A 43 -21.57 -12.74 0.07
N ASP A 44 -22.13 -13.70 0.81
CA ASP A 44 -23.59 -13.82 0.94
C ASP A 44 -24.19 -12.53 1.56
N PRO A 45 -25.31 -11.99 1.04
CA PRO A 45 -25.90 -10.75 1.57
C PRO A 45 -26.23 -10.79 3.07
N ALA A 46 -26.68 -11.92 3.61
CA ALA A 46 -26.96 -12.04 5.03
C ALA A 46 -25.66 -12.04 5.85
N GLN A 47 -24.60 -12.69 5.35
CA GLN A 47 -23.27 -12.59 5.95
C GLN A 47 -22.75 -11.15 5.90
N TRP A 48 -22.89 -10.44 4.78
CA TRP A 48 -22.51 -9.03 4.67
C TRP A 48 -23.22 -8.18 5.71
N SER A 49 -24.53 -8.35 5.86
CA SER A 49 -25.32 -7.64 6.87
C SER A 49 -24.81 -7.91 8.30
N ARG A 50 -24.45 -9.16 8.63
CA ARG A 50 -23.88 -9.50 9.95
C ARG A 50 -22.49 -8.90 10.16
N ILE A 51 -21.67 -8.80 9.12
CA ILE A 51 -20.36 -8.13 9.20
C ILE A 51 -20.56 -6.66 9.53
N LYS A 52 -21.47 -5.97 8.82
CA LYS A 52 -21.76 -4.55 9.05
C LYS A 52 -22.27 -4.28 10.48
N SER A 53 -23.08 -5.17 11.04
CA SER A 53 -23.58 -5.05 12.40
C SER A 53 -22.61 -5.54 13.48
N GLY A 54 -21.42 -6.03 13.11
CA GLY A 54 -20.42 -6.56 14.03
C GLY A 54 -20.74 -7.94 14.60
N GLN A 55 -21.76 -8.62 14.07
CA GLN A 55 -22.14 -9.98 14.45
C GLN A 55 -21.34 -11.07 13.72
N ALA A 56 -20.50 -10.69 12.76
CA ALA A 56 -19.60 -11.59 12.04
C ALA A 56 -18.29 -10.87 11.67
N HIS A 57 -17.23 -11.64 11.42
CA HIS A 57 -15.95 -11.11 10.95
C HIS A 57 -15.90 -11.04 9.41
N PHE A 58 -15.22 -10.00 8.92
CA PHE A 58 -14.93 -9.88 7.49
C PHE A 58 -13.88 -10.94 7.07
N PRO A 59 -14.04 -11.61 5.92
CA PRO A 59 -13.09 -12.63 5.47
C PRO A 59 -11.77 -11.97 5.04
N GLN A 60 -10.68 -12.21 5.76
CA GLN A 60 -9.40 -11.53 5.53
C GLN A 60 -8.84 -11.72 4.11
N GLU A 61 -9.07 -12.89 3.51
CA GLU A 61 -8.64 -13.21 2.12
C GLU A 61 -9.28 -12.28 1.07
N ARG A 62 -10.35 -11.57 1.43
CA ARG A 62 -11.09 -10.66 0.55
C ARG A 62 -10.71 -9.19 0.76
N MET A 63 -9.81 -8.90 1.69
CA MET A 63 -9.47 -7.52 2.07
C MET A 63 -8.85 -6.73 0.90
N ASN A 64 -7.89 -7.34 0.20
CA ASN A 64 -7.28 -6.71 -0.97
C ASN A 64 -8.33 -6.43 -2.05
N ARG A 65 -9.21 -7.41 -2.31
CA ARG A 65 -10.26 -7.28 -3.31
C ARG A 65 -11.26 -6.18 -2.95
N LEU A 66 -11.60 -6.03 -1.67
CA LEU A 66 -12.42 -4.94 -1.15
C LEU A 66 -11.77 -3.59 -1.47
N MET A 67 -10.49 -3.39 -1.10
CA MET A 67 -9.79 -2.13 -1.36
C MET A 67 -9.68 -1.82 -2.85
N ASP A 68 -9.43 -2.84 -3.69
CA ASP A 68 -9.39 -2.70 -5.14
C ASP A 68 -10.75 -2.28 -5.72
N ILE A 69 -11.85 -2.88 -5.25
CA ILE A 69 -13.22 -2.55 -5.72
C ILE A 69 -13.62 -1.15 -5.23
N CYS A 70 -13.37 -0.84 -3.97
CA CYS A 70 -13.71 0.44 -3.36
C CYS A 70 -12.78 1.58 -3.79
N GLY A 71 -11.66 1.26 -4.42
CA GLY A 71 -10.67 2.21 -4.93
C GLY A 71 -9.99 3.03 -3.84
N ASN A 72 -9.83 2.48 -2.64
CA ASN A 72 -9.18 3.17 -1.53
C ASN A 72 -8.61 2.18 -0.49
N GLU A 73 -7.67 2.65 0.32
CA GLU A 73 -6.86 1.79 1.21
C GLU A 73 -7.17 1.98 2.70
N ALA A 74 -8.38 2.45 3.04
CA ALA A 74 -8.73 2.76 4.43
C ALA A 74 -8.42 1.62 5.44
N PRO A 75 -8.73 0.33 5.16
CA PRO A 75 -8.41 -0.74 6.09
C PRO A 75 -6.90 -0.92 6.32
N LEU A 76 -6.09 -0.74 5.27
CA LEU A 76 -4.63 -0.87 5.35
C LEU A 76 -4.01 0.31 6.10
N ILE A 77 -4.45 1.53 5.81
CA ILE A 77 -4.02 2.76 6.51
C ILE A 77 -4.34 2.64 8.01
N TRP A 78 -5.55 2.20 8.35
CA TRP A 78 -5.95 1.97 9.73
C TRP A 78 -5.02 0.96 10.42
N LEU A 79 -4.78 -0.19 9.79
CA LEU A 79 -3.95 -1.25 10.39
C LEU A 79 -2.50 -0.80 10.58
N ALA A 80 -1.93 -0.07 9.62
CA ALA A 80 -0.58 0.47 9.71
C ALA A 80 -0.47 1.47 10.87
N SER A 81 -1.41 2.42 10.96
CA SER A 81 -1.44 3.42 12.03
C SER A 81 -1.58 2.77 13.42
N ARG A 82 -2.46 1.77 13.58
CA ARG A 82 -2.63 1.04 14.85
C ARG A 82 -1.39 0.29 15.29
N ARG A 83 -0.45 0.05 14.38
CA ARG A 83 0.83 -0.63 14.64
C ARG A 83 2.01 0.35 14.70
N GLY A 84 1.77 1.65 14.53
CA GLY A 84 2.81 2.68 14.53
C GLY A 84 3.66 2.69 13.25
N TYR A 85 3.11 2.24 12.12
CA TYR A 85 3.79 2.24 10.83
C TYR A 85 3.20 3.26 9.88
N ASP A 86 4.09 3.87 9.09
CA ASP A 86 3.73 4.62 7.90
C ASP A 86 3.79 3.72 6.66
N LEU A 87 2.79 3.86 5.78
CA LEU A 87 2.74 3.13 4.53
C LEU A 87 3.58 3.83 3.47
N GLN A 88 4.46 3.08 2.82
CA GLN A 88 5.16 3.52 1.63
C GLN A 88 4.83 2.58 0.48
N ALA A 89 4.58 3.15 -0.70
CA ALA A 89 4.40 2.37 -1.91
C ALA A 89 5.70 1.58 -2.19
N LYS A 90 5.56 0.29 -2.48
CA LYS A 90 6.70 -0.50 -2.95
C LYS A 90 7.11 0.00 -4.32
N LEU A 91 8.41 0.27 -4.49
CA LEU A 91 9.01 0.46 -5.80
C LEU A 91 8.66 -0.73 -6.70
N SER A 92 8.24 -0.44 -7.92
CA SER A 92 8.10 -1.41 -9.00
C SER A 92 9.41 -2.17 -9.17
N LEU A 93 9.33 -3.42 -9.65
CA LEU A 93 10.51 -4.23 -9.96
C LEU A 93 11.47 -3.51 -10.92
N MET A 94 10.91 -2.67 -11.81
CA MET A 94 11.68 -1.84 -12.74
C MET A 94 12.37 -0.68 -12.03
N GLU A 95 11.71 -0.04 -11.07
CA GLU A 95 12.28 1.03 -10.25
C GLU A 95 13.37 0.49 -9.29
N GLN A 96 13.18 -0.71 -8.75
CA GLN A 96 14.20 -1.41 -7.95
C GLN A 96 15.44 -1.76 -8.77
N LYS A 97 15.25 -2.29 -10.00
CA LYS A 97 16.35 -2.55 -10.93
C LYS A 97 17.09 -1.26 -11.28
N LEU A 98 16.36 -0.19 -11.60
CA LEU A 98 16.96 1.11 -11.90
C LEU A 98 17.77 1.66 -10.72
N ALA A 99 17.25 1.56 -9.50
CA ALA A 99 17.97 1.98 -8.30
C ALA A 99 19.27 1.17 -8.09
N THR A 100 19.21 -0.14 -8.34
CA THR A 100 20.38 -1.02 -8.23
C THR A 100 21.44 -0.70 -9.29
N GLU A 101 21.03 -0.49 -10.54
CA GLU A 101 21.94 -0.17 -11.64
C GLU A 101 22.56 1.22 -11.46
N ARG A 102 21.80 2.22 -10.98
CA ARG A 102 22.35 3.53 -10.61
C ARG A 102 23.41 3.41 -9.51
N HIS A 103 23.12 2.66 -8.44
CA HIS A 103 24.09 2.44 -7.37
C HIS A 103 25.37 1.73 -7.84
N ARG A 104 25.25 0.81 -8.81
CA ARG A 104 26.40 0.17 -9.44
C ARG A 104 27.21 1.14 -10.30
N ALA A 105 26.53 1.96 -11.09
CA ALA A 105 27.16 2.98 -11.93
C ALA A 105 27.94 3.98 -11.07
N ASP A 106 27.34 4.50 -9.99
CA ASP A 106 27.98 5.46 -9.08
C ASP A 106 29.26 4.87 -8.46
N LYS A 107 29.21 3.61 -8.00
CA LYS A 107 30.38 2.91 -7.45
C LYS A 107 31.48 2.70 -8.50
N LEU A 108 31.10 2.35 -9.73
CA LEU A 108 32.06 2.16 -10.82
C LEU A 108 32.69 3.48 -11.24
N GLU A 109 31.94 4.58 -11.23
CA GLU A 109 32.47 5.93 -11.48
C GLU A 109 33.45 6.34 -10.38
N GLU A 110 33.12 6.10 -9.12
CA GLU A 110 34.00 6.37 -7.97
C GLU A 110 35.30 5.56 -8.05
N GLN A 111 35.21 4.26 -8.34
CA GLN A 111 36.38 3.40 -8.54
C GLN A 111 37.23 3.85 -9.73
N ASN A 112 36.62 4.21 -10.86
CA ASN A 112 37.33 4.73 -12.02
C ASN A 112 38.03 6.06 -11.71
N LYS A 113 37.38 6.95 -10.96
CA LYS A 113 37.98 8.22 -10.53
C LYS A 113 39.22 7.96 -9.66
N LEU A 114 39.11 7.11 -8.66
CA LEU A 114 40.22 6.74 -7.77
C LEU A 114 41.38 6.11 -8.55
N LEU A 115 41.08 5.18 -9.47
CA LEU A 115 42.08 4.55 -10.33
C LEU A 115 42.76 5.57 -11.25
N ARG A 116 42.00 6.50 -11.84
CA ARG A 116 42.56 7.58 -12.67
C ARG A 116 43.47 8.50 -11.86
N GLU A 117 43.11 8.84 -10.63
CA GLU A 117 43.92 9.66 -9.73
C GLU A 117 45.24 8.97 -9.34
N LEU A 118 45.21 7.65 -9.11
CA LEU A 118 46.40 6.84 -8.85
C LEU A 118 47.32 6.72 -10.08
N VAL A 119 46.75 6.48 -11.26
CA VAL A 119 47.50 6.30 -12.52
C VAL A 119 48.10 7.62 -13.02
N THR A 120 47.44 8.76 -12.77
CA THR A 120 47.93 10.09 -13.17
C THR A 120 48.94 10.70 -12.21
N GLY A 121 49.36 9.96 -11.16
CA GLY A 121 50.53 10.30 -10.36
C GLY A 121 50.36 11.49 -9.39
N ARG A 122 49.13 11.81 -8.95
CA ARG A 122 48.89 12.84 -7.91
C ARG A 122 48.81 12.29 -6.48
N GLY A 123 49.06 10.99 -6.28
CA GLY A 123 48.99 10.32 -4.97
C GLY A 123 50.33 9.97 -4.31
N ILE A 124 51.47 10.27 -4.94
CA ILE A 124 52.80 10.07 -4.36
C ILE A 124 53.69 11.27 -4.75
N ALA A 125 53.54 12.36 -4.00
CA ALA A 125 54.53 13.43 -3.84
C ALA A 125 54.28 14.10 -2.48
#